data_AF-I2NSU6-F1
#
_entry.id   AF-I2NSU6-F1
#
_cell.length_a   1.000
_cell.length_b   1.000
_cell.length_c   1.000
_cell.angle_alpha   90.00
_cell.angle_beta   90.00
_cell.angle_gamma   90.00
#
_symmetry.space_group_name_H-M   'P 1'
#
loop_
_entity.id
_entity.type
_entity.pdbx_description
1 polymer ?
#
loop_
_entity_poly.entity_id
_entity_poly.type
_entity_poly.pdbx_seq_one_letter_code
_entity_poly.pdbx_strand_id
1 'polypeptide(L)'
;MALKNKQFLYFIFVGFILSVFQLTFAQGVPQKGMLWVYWGNNLDGNTRNQRILYFDFIPEDTKISNQNRISLNLSKSQQAAVLKELVLPPNFYVYQEDSVKQPAQITMGKVGTEVICDGKYYSAKLIKFEKIPKTTAKQIPDSGCIYSLIMNNDFIVKSTDSHKVNLRSQPDTHADIIKRLDDNAIVEKLKTVRKDWYLVQLKDTTTQGYVHKSQLERVD
;
A
#
# COMPACT_ATOMS: atom_id res chain seq x y z
N MET A 1 63.59 -28.20 -63.33
CA MET A 1 62.45 -28.24 -62.40
C MET A 1 62.01 -26.81 -62.16
N ALA A 2 60.80 -26.47 -62.59
CA ALA A 2 60.26 -25.12 -62.57
C ALA A 2 59.78 -24.73 -61.17
N LEU A 3 59.91 -23.46 -60.77
CA LEU A 3 59.01 -22.87 -59.78
C LEU A 3 58.87 -21.36 -59.98
N LYS A 4 57.81 -21.00 -60.73
CA LYS A 4 57.03 -19.76 -60.52
C LYS A 4 56.12 -20.03 -59.31
N ASN A 5 55.97 -19.09 -58.38
CA ASN A 5 54.78 -18.23 -58.33
C ASN A 5 54.74 -17.34 -57.07
N LYS A 6 54.21 -16.14 -57.29
CA LYS A 6 54.00 -15.04 -56.35
C LYS A 6 52.92 -15.39 -55.31
N GLN A 7 53.05 -14.89 -54.08
CA GLN A 7 51.92 -14.70 -53.17
C GLN A 7 51.72 -13.22 -52.83
N PHE A 8 50.44 -12.90 -52.77
CA PHE A 8 49.79 -11.59 -52.74
C PHE A 8 49.86 -10.94 -51.34
N LEU A 9 49.93 -9.61 -51.32
CA LEU A 9 49.61 -8.79 -50.15
C LEU A 9 48.15 -8.99 -49.72
N TYR A 10 47.90 -9.03 -48.41
CA TYR A 10 46.59 -8.73 -47.84
C TYR A 10 46.75 -7.79 -46.64
N PHE A 11 46.30 -6.55 -46.81
CA PHE A 11 46.07 -5.58 -45.75
C PHE A 11 44.78 -5.98 -45.01
N ILE A 12 44.82 -6.15 -43.70
CA ILE A 12 43.63 -6.27 -42.85
C ILE A 12 43.45 -4.93 -42.12
N PHE A 13 42.48 -4.14 -42.59
CA PHE A 13 41.94 -2.98 -41.89
C PHE A 13 40.92 -3.50 -40.85
N VAL A 14 41.27 -3.46 -39.56
CA VAL A 14 40.30 -3.72 -38.48
C VAL A 14 39.58 -2.41 -38.17
N GLY A 15 38.36 -2.27 -38.68
CA GLY A 15 37.46 -1.18 -38.33
C GLY A 15 36.88 -1.38 -36.94
N PHE A 16 37.26 -0.53 -36.00
CA PHE A 16 36.70 -0.47 -34.64
C PHE A 16 35.35 0.26 -34.70
N ILE A 17 34.23 -0.47 -34.80
CA ILE A 17 32.89 0.10 -34.70
C ILE A 17 32.60 0.33 -33.20
N LEU A 18 32.86 1.56 -32.73
CA LEU A 18 32.32 2.08 -31.48
C LEU A 18 30.80 2.22 -31.62
N SER A 19 30.07 1.13 -31.37
CA SER A 19 28.63 1.20 -31.13
C SER A 19 28.41 1.84 -29.77
N VAL A 20 28.13 3.15 -29.79
CA VAL A 20 27.58 3.85 -28.63
C VAL A 20 26.17 3.30 -28.43
N PHE A 21 26.04 2.26 -27.60
CA PHE A 21 24.76 1.88 -27.01
C PHE A 21 24.31 3.03 -26.11
N GLN A 22 23.58 4.00 -26.68
CA GLN A 22 22.78 4.89 -25.87
C GLN A 22 21.58 4.10 -25.36
N LEU A 23 21.77 3.43 -24.22
CA LEU A 23 20.65 3.03 -23.37
C LEU A 23 20.01 4.30 -22.82
N THR A 24 19.11 4.90 -23.60
CA THR A 24 18.14 5.87 -23.08
C THR A 24 17.17 5.09 -22.20
N PHE A 25 17.58 4.80 -20.96
CA PHE A 25 16.61 4.59 -19.91
C PHE A 25 15.78 5.87 -19.86
N ALA A 26 14.53 5.82 -20.32
CA ALA A 26 13.54 6.85 -20.03
C ALA A 26 13.32 6.85 -18.51
N GLN A 27 14.27 7.38 -17.76
CA GLN A 27 14.15 7.60 -16.33
C GLN A 27 13.10 8.70 -16.16
N GLY A 28 12.03 8.40 -15.44
CA GLY A 28 11.00 9.39 -15.15
C GLY A 28 11.58 10.63 -14.49
N VAL A 29 10.92 11.77 -14.68
CA VAL A 29 11.32 13.02 -14.01
C VAL A 29 11.02 12.89 -12.51
N PRO A 30 11.96 13.23 -11.60
CA PRO A 30 11.70 13.22 -10.16
C PRO A 30 10.50 14.10 -9.80
N GLN A 31 9.58 13.56 -9.00
CA GLN A 31 8.38 14.24 -8.51
C GLN A 31 8.44 14.36 -6.99
N LYS A 32 8.16 15.56 -6.48
CA LYS A 32 8.00 15.79 -5.04
C LYS A 32 6.55 15.54 -4.64
N GLY A 33 6.35 15.08 -3.41
CA GLY A 33 5.02 14.80 -2.90
C GLY A 33 5.03 14.19 -1.51
N MET A 34 3.88 13.64 -1.12
CA MET A 34 3.70 12.89 0.11
C MET A 34 3.65 11.40 -0.22
N LEU A 35 4.58 10.62 0.31
CA LEU A 35 4.47 9.17 0.34
C LEU A 35 3.56 8.78 1.50
N TRP A 36 2.60 7.90 1.23
CA TRP A 36 1.73 7.29 2.22
C TRP A 36 1.90 5.78 2.18
N VAL A 37 2.35 5.21 3.29
CA VAL A 37 2.53 3.76 3.45
C VAL A 37 1.56 3.28 4.51
N TYR A 38 0.76 2.28 4.19
CA TYR A 38 -0.29 1.82 5.09
C TYR A 38 -0.59 0.34 4.89
N TRP A 39 -1.12 -0.29 5.94
CA TRP A 39 -1.65 -1.63 5.82
C TRP A 39 -3.07 -1.60 5.30
N GLY A 40 -3.37 -2.50 4.37
CA GLY A 40 -4.69 -2.66 3.77
C GLY A 40 -5.01 -4.13 3.51
N ASN A 41 -6.26 -4.44 3.22
CA ASN A 41 -6.69 -5.77 2.83
C ASN A 41 -6.05 -6.15 1.50
N ASN A 42 -5.50 -7.38 1.43
CA ASN A 42 -5.13 -7.93 0.14
C ASN A 42 -6.38 -8.08 -0.73
N LEU A 43 -6.33 -7.55 -1.95
CA LEU A 43 -7.41 -7.66 -2.92
C LEU A 43 -7.33 -8.95 -3.75
N ASP A 44 -6.29 -9.76 -3.56
CA ASP A 44 -6.24 -11.13 -4.09
C ASP A 44 -7.20 -12.03 -3.28
N GLY A 45 -8.33 -12.36 -3.91
CA GLY A 45 -9.41 -13.14 -3.32
C GLY A 45 -9.03 -14.55 -2.84
N ASN A 46 -7.82 -15.03 -3.13
CA ASN A 46 -7.34 -16.33 -2.66
C ASN A 46 -6.76 -16.29 -1.23
N THR A 47 -6.49 -15.10 -0.68
CA THR A 47 -5.81 -14.95 0.62
C THR A 47 -6.71 -14.25 1.63
N ARG A 48 -7.56 -15.03 2.30
CA ARG A 48 -8.47 -14.49 3.32
C ARG A 48 -7.69 -13.81 4.44
N ASN A 49 -8.20 -12.65 4.87
CA ASN A 49 -7.72 -11.90 6.02
C ASN A 49 -6.26 -11.44 5.99
N GLN A 50 -5.56 -11.56 4.86
CA GLN A 50 -4.19 -11.10 4.75
C GLN A 50 -4.17 -9.57 4.61
N ARG A 51 -3.40 -8.90 5.47
CA ARG A 51 -3.07 -7.48 5.30
C ARG A 51 -1.73 -7.37 4.57
N ILE A 52 -1.64 -6.42 3.64
CA ILE A 52 -0.42 -6.10 2.90
C ILE A 52 -0.13 -4.61 2.96
N LEU A 53 1.11 -4.24 2.66
CA LEU A 53 1.52 -2.85 2.58
C LEU A 53 1.17 -2.26 1.21
N TYR A 54 0.48 -1.13 1.25
CA TYR A 54 0.25 -0.25 0.12
C TYR A 54 1.18 0.96 0.19
N PHE A 55 1.63 1.42 -0.97
CA PHE A 55 2.52 2.55 -1.14
C PHE A 55 1.87 3.53 -2.10
N ASP A 56 1.24 4.56 -1.58
CA ASP A 56 0.59 5.59 -2.38
C ASP A 56 1.42 6.86 -2.40
N PHE A 57 1.43 7.54 -3.53
CA PHE A 57 2.09 8.83 -3.67
C PHE A 57 1.11 9.92 -4.08
N ILE A 58 1.16 11.03 -3.36
CA ILE A 58 0.39 12.22 -3.62
C ILE A 58 1.35 13.28 -4.17
N PRO A 59 1.35 13.53 -5.49
CA PRO A 59 2.29 14.46 -6.11
C PRO A 59 1.94 15.92 -5.82
N GLU A 60 2.96 16.79 -5.80
CA GLU A 60 2.76 18.25 -5.84
C GLU A 60 2.14 18.69 -7.17
N ASP A 61 2.64 18.18 -8.29
CA ASP A 61 2.00 18.37 -9.59
C ASP A 61 0.80 17.43 -9.73
N THR A 62 -0.37 17.93 -9.37
CA THR A 62 -1.61 17.15 -9.41
C THR A 62 -2.04 16.77 -10.83
N LYS A 63 -1.48 17.38 -11.88
CA LYS A 63 -1.89 17.10 -13.27
C LYS A 63 -1.50 15.69 -13.71
N ILE A 64 -0.43 15.14 -13.15
CA ILE A 64 0.10 13.81 -13.54
C ILE A 64 -0.88 12.67 -13.26
N SER A 65 -1.80 12.87 -12.32
CA SER A 65 -2.79 11.88 -11.87
C SER A 65 -4.19 12.47 -11.77
N ASN A 66 -4.45 13.60 -12.44
CA ASN A 66 -5.73 14.30 -12.40
C ASN A 66 -6.27 14.48 -10.96
N GLN A 67 -5.42 14.95 -10.05
CA GLN A 67 -5.72 15.15 -8.63
C GLN A 67 -6.01 13.85 -7.84
N ASN A 68 -5.49 12.70 -8.29
CA ASN A 68 -5.57 11.43 -7.58
C ASN A 68 -4.21 11.01 -6.99
N ARG A 69 -4.24 10.10 -6.01
CA ARG A 69 -3.05 9.34 -5.58
C ARG A 69 -2.56 8.42 -6.69
N ILE A 70 -1.27 8.10 -6.66
CA ILE A 70 -0.65 7.10 -7.53
C ILE A 70 -0.23 5.92 -6.67
N SER A 71 -0.79 4.74 -6.94
CA SER A 71 -0.35 3.50 -6.33
C SER A 71 1.00 3.07 -6.91
N LEU A 72 1.98 2.90 -6.04
CA LEU A 72 3.33 2.56 -6.42
C LEU A 72 3.55 1.04 -6.36
N ASN A 73 3.98 0.48 -7.49
CA ASN A 73 4.38 -0.92 -7.59
C ASN A 73 5.87 -1.04 -7.21
N LEU A 74 6.12 -1.70 -6.08
CA LEU A 74 7.47 -1.91 -5.52
C LEU A 74 7.78 -3.41 -5.43
N SER A 75 9.02 -3.79 -5.76
CA SER A 75 9.55 -5.11 -5.38
C SER A 75 9.70 -5.22 -3.86
N LYS A 76 9.80 -6.45 -3.32
CA LYS A 76 10.05 -6.67 -1.88
C LYS A 76 11.33 -5.98 -1.38
N SER A 77 12.38 -5.95 -2.19
CA SER A 77 13.63 -5.23 -1.85
C SER A 77 13.43 -3.72 -1.78
N GLN A 78 12.65 -3.14 -2.71
CA GLN A 78 12.30 -1.72 -2.69
C GLN A 78 11.42 -1.37 -1.48
N GLN A 79 10.43 -2.21 -1.15
CA GLN A 79 9.60 -2.01 0.05
C GLN A 79 10.47 -1.95 1.31
N ALA A 80 11.39 -2.92 1.48
CA ALA A 80 12.30 -2.95 2.62
C ALA A 80 13.24 -1.74 2.66
N ALA A 81 13.72 -1.26 1.51
CA ALA A 81 14.57 -0.07 1.44
C ALA A 81 13.80 1.21 1.84
N VAL A 82 12.57 1.38 1.36
CA VAL A 82 11.73 2.54 1.71
C VAL A 82 11.39 2.52 3.20
N LEU A 83 10.93 1.39 3.74
CA LEU A 83 10.51 1.27 5.14
C LEU A 83 11.63 1.58 6.14
N LYS A 84 12.90 1.35 5.79
CA LYS A 84 14.06 1.72 6.62
C LYS A 84 14.26 3.22 6.78
N GLU A 85 13.75 4.01 5.85
CA GLU A 85 13.87 5.47 5.85
C GLU A 85 12.67 6.16 6.51
N LEU A 86 11.67 5.40 6.95
CA LEU A 86 10.45 5.90 7.58
C LEU A 86 10.53 5.78 9.10
N VAL A 87 9.95 6.75 9.79
CA VAL A 87 9.70 6.64 11.23
C VAL A 87 8.38 5.89 11.42
N LEU A 88 8.47 4.60 11.77
CA LEU A 88 7.31 3.73 11.92
C LEU A 88 6.72 3.80 13.34
N PRO A 89 5.38 3.81 13.48
CA PRO A 89 4.72 3.66 14.77
C PRO A 89 5.13 2.37 15.51
N PRO A 90 5.13 2.34 16.85
CA PRO A 90 5.58 1.18 17.63
C PRO A 90 4.87 -0.13 17.28
N ASN A 91 3.59 -0.07 16.89
CA ASN A 91 2.77 -1.24 16.58
C ASN A 91 2.57 -1.48 15.08
N PHE A 92 3.33 -0.77 14.23
CA PHE A 92 3.14 -0.78 12.79
C PHE A 92 3.12 -2.20 12.20
N TYR A 93 4.03 -3.09 12.65
CA TYR A 93 4.07 -4.49 12.21
C TYR A 93 3.27 -5.45 13.09
N VAL A 94 2.94 -5.04 14.33
CA VAL A 94 2.32 -5.93 15.32
C VAL A 94 0.87 -6.23 14.93
N TYR A 95 0.11 -5.19 14.57
CA TYR A 95 -1.31 -5.31 14.25
C TYR A 95 -1.63 -5.12 12.77
N GLN A 96 -0.69 -4.60 11.99
CA GLN A 96 -0.89 -4.35 10.55
C GLN A 96 -2.11 -3.45 10.28
N GLU A 97 -2.22 -2.37 11.06
CA GLU A 97 -3.35 -1.43 11.07
C GLU A 97 -2.93 0.04 10.90
N ASP A 98 -1.68 0.37 11.22
CA ASP A 98 -1.19 1.75 11.20
C ASP A 98 -0.81 2.23 9.78
N SER A 99 -0.63 3.55 9.66
CA SER A 99 -0.10 4.18 8.45
C SER A 99 0.95 5.25 8.77
N VAL A 100 1.76 5.57 7.77
CA VAL A 100 2.84 6.57 7.83
C VAL A 100 2.77 7.47 6.61
N LYS A 101 2.81 8.79 6.83
CA LYS A 101 2.94 9.80 5.78
C LYS A 101 4.27 10.51 5.92
N GLN A 102 5.04 10.58 4.84
CA GLN A 102 6.35 11.23 4.82
C GLN A 102 6.58 11.98 3.51
N PRO A 103 7.04 13.24 3.55
CA PRO A 103 7.45 13.95 2.35
C PRO A 103 8.56 13.18 1.61
N ALA A 104 8.39 13.00 0.31
CA ALA A 104 9.30 12.24 -0.52
C ALA A 104 9.50 12.89 -1.89
N GLN A 105 10.67 12.66 -2.47
CA GLN A 105 10.92 12.83 -3.88
C GLN A 105 11.08 11.44 -4.49
N ILE A 106 10.30 11.14 -5.53
CA ILE A 106 10.36 9.83 -6.19
C ILE A 106 10.57 9.98 -7.69
N THR A 107 11.30 9.02 -8.26
CA THR A 107 11.27 8.78 -9.70
C THR A 107 10.40 7.55 -9.92
N MET A 108 9.44 7.68 -10.84
CA MET A 108 8.53 6.60 -11.20
C MET A 108 8.58 6.32 -12.71
N GLY A 109 8.17 5.12 -13.10
CA GLY A 109 7.95 4.80 -14.51
C GLY A 109 6.77 5.57 -15.09
N LYS A 110 6.38 5.22 -16.33
CA LYS A 110 5.16 5.75 -16.94
C LYS A 110 3.96 5.49 -16.03
N VAL A 111 3.18 6.53 -15.73
CA VAL A 111 1.93 6.41 -14.98
C VAL A 111 0.89 5.75 -15.87
N GLY A 112 0.37 4.61 -15.41
CA GLY A 112 -0.77 3.92 -15.98
C GLY A 112 -2.08 4.48 -15.43
N THR A 113 -3.16 4.24 -16.16
CA THR A 113 -4.51 4.60 -15.71
C THR A 113 -5.47 3.48 -16.08
N GLU A 114 -6.30 3.10 -15.11
CA GLU A 114 -7.34 2.10 -15.27
C GLU A 114 -8.64 2.65 -14.67
N VAL A 115 -9.78 2.19 -15.18
CA VAL A 115 -11.08 2.49 -14.56
C VAL A 115 -11.50 1.28 -13.75
N ILE A 116 -11.71 1.49 -12.45
CA ILE A 116 -12.12 0.44 -11.53
C ILE A 116 -13.34 0.94 -10.76
N CYS A 117 -14.40 0.13 -10.76
CA CYS A 117 -15.77 0.58 -10.52
C CYS A 117 -16.08 1.73 -11.50
N ASP A 118 -16.16 2.97 -11.01
CA ASP A 118 -16.40 4.16 -11.82
C ASP A 118 -15.30 5.24 -11.65
N GLY A 119 -14.20 4.88 -10.97
CA GLY A 119 -13.11 5.79 -10.65
C GLY A 119 -11.87 5.56 -11.51
N LYS A 120 -11.17 6.64 -11.88
CA LYS A 120 -9.84 6.54 -12.50
C LYS A 120 -8.79 6.23 -11.43
N TYR A 121 -8.15 5.08 -11.57
CA TYR A 121 -7.06 4.64 -10.73
C TYR A 121 -5.72 4.83 -11.44
N TYR A 122 -4.74 5.35 -10.72
CA TYR A 122 -3.41 5.63 -11.28
C TYR A 122 -2.37 4.77 -10.59
N SER A 123 -1.49 4.15 -11.37
CA SER A 123 -0.41 3.32 -10.84
C SER A 123 0.89 3.53 -11.59
N ALA A 124 2.01 3.33 -10.91
CA ALA A 124 3.33 3.44 -11.53
C ALA A 124 4.36 2.55 -10.82
N LYS A 125 5.36 2.07 -11.55
CA LYS A 125 6.50 1.37 -10.94
C LYS A 125 7.42 2.38 -10.25
N LEU A 126 7.80 2.14 -8.99
CA LEU A 126 8.82 2.93 -8.34
C LEU A 126 10.19 2.65 -8.98
N ILE A 127 10.91 3.70 -9.35
CA ILE A 127 12.30 3.61 -9.83
C ILE A 127 13.27 4.05 -8.73
N LYS A 128 13.01 5.20 -8.10
CA LYS A 128 13.87 5.78 -7.06
C LYS A 128 13.02 6.46 -5.97
N PHE A 129 13.49 6.39 -4.73
CA PHE A 129 12.92 7.08 -3.58
C PHE A 129 14.01 7.87 -2.84
N GLU A 130 13.67 9.09 -2.44
CA GLU A 130 14.51 9.97 -1.62
C GLU A 130 13.62 10.66 -0.58
N LYS A 131 14.01 10.61 0.70
CA LYS A 131 13.33 11.39 1.74
C LYS A 131 13.64 12.88 1.56
N ILE A 132 12.63 13.72 1.73
CA ILE A 132 12.79 15.18 1.72
C ILE A 132 12.18 15.76 3.00
N PRO A 133 12.61 16.96 3.45
CA PRO A 133 12.12 17.50 4.71
C PRO A 133 10.67 18.02 4.64
N LYS A 134 10.21 18.42 3.45
CA LYS A 134 8.88 19.03 3.27
C LYS A 134 8.38 18.89 1.84
N THR A 135 7.06 18.98 1.68
CA THR A 135 6.35 19.02 0.40
C THR A 135 5.16 19.99 0.50
N THR A 136 4.67 20.48 -0.63
CA THR A 136 3.42 21.25 -0.75
C THR A 136 2.25 20.42 -1.24
N ALA A 137 2.41 19.09 -1.32
CA ALA A 137 1.35 18.19 -1.76
C ALA A 137 0.10 18.34 -0.87
N LYS A 138 -1.05 18.52 -1.51
CA LYS A 138 -2.34 18.66 -0.83
C LYS A 138 -2.92 17.28 -0.57
N GLN A 139 -3.59 17.11 0.57
CA GLN A 139 -4.34 15.90 0.84
C GLN A 139 -5.40 15.69 -0.24
N ILE A 140 -5.47 14.46 -0.75
CA ILE A 140 -6.51 14.03 -1.67
C ILE A 140 -7.56 13.30 -0.85
N PRO A 141 -8.86 13.59 -1.04
CA PRO A 141 -9.93 12.88 -0.34
C PRO A 141 -9.81 11.37 -0.53
N ASP A 142 -10.01 10.65 0.56
CA ASP A 142 -10.05 9.21 0.55
C ASP A 142 -11.40 8.75 -0.01
N SER A 143 -11.44 8.55 -1.32
CA SER A 143 -12.66 8.17 -2.04
C SER A 143 -12.42 7.03 -3.03
N GLY A 144 -13.52 6.37 -3.39
CA GLY A 144 -13.57 5.32 -4.41
C GLY A 144 -13.64 3.91 -3.83
N CYS A 145 -14.23 3.00 -4.60
CA CYS A 145 -14.49 1.63 -4.15
C CYS A 145 -13.22 0.87 -3.75
N ILE A 146 -12.11 1.04 -4.47
CA ILE A 146 -10.84 0.39 -4.16
C ILE A 146 -10.38 0.79 -2.76
N TYR A 147 -10.42 2.08 -2.46
CA TYR A 147 -10.04 2.56 -1.14
C TYR A 147 -10.93 1.93 -0.06
N SER A 148 -12.25 1.90 -0.30
CA SER A 148 -13.19 1.26 0.61
C SER A 148 -12.88 -0.23 0.82
N LEU A 149 -12.52 -0.98 -0.23
CA LEU A 149 -12.17 -2.41 -0.13
C LEU A 149 -10.85 -2.63 0.62
N ILE A 150 -9.83 -1.82 0.30
CA ILE A 150 -8.51 -1.89 0.93
C ILE A 150 -8.61 -1.53 2.43
N MET A 151 -9.37 -0.51 2.76
CA MET A 151 -9.50 0.00 4.13
C MET A 151 -10.64 -0.63 4.91
N ASN A 152 -11.48 -1.46 4.28
CA ASN A 152 -12.58 -2.11 5.00
C ASN A 152 -12.05 -2.86 6.22
N ASN A 153 -12.65 -2.56 7.36
CA ASN A 153 -12.30 -3.19 8.62
C ASN A 153 -13.57 -3.64 9.35
N ASP A 154 -14.56 -4.09 8.58
CA ASP A 154 -15.84 -4.52 9.10
C ASP A 154 -15.76 -5.96 9.60
N PHE A 155 -16.43 -6.21 10.71
CA PHE A 155 -16.54 -7.51 11.35
C PHE A 155 -18.00 -7.83 11.65
N ILE A 156 -18.33 -9.10 11.50
CA ILE A 156 -19.58 -9.71 11.91
C ILE A 156 -19.41 -10.20 13.35
N VAL A 157 -20.36 -9.82 14.20
CA VAL A 157 -20.47 -10.31 15.57
C VAL A 157 -20.92 -11.78 15.56
N LYS A 158 -20.16 -12.63 16.26
CA LYS A 158 -20.49 -14.04 16.48
C LYS A 158 -20.42 -14.40 17.96
N SER A 159 -21.55 -14.79 18.53
CA SER A 159 -21.62 -15.38 19.84
C SER A 159 -20.84 -16.68 19.91
N THR A 160 -20.19 -16.91 21.05
CA THR A 160 -19.46 -18.16 21.32
C THR A 160 -20.30 -19.17 22.10
N ASP A 161 -21.45 -18.75 22.62
CA ASP A 161 -22.29 -19.47 23.57
C ASP A 161 -23.80 -19.29 23.28
N SER A 162 -24.16 -18.90 22.05
CA SER A 162 -25.55 -18.62 21.64
C SER A 162 -26.22 -17.46 22.39
N HIS A 163 -25.42 -16.59 23.05
CA HIS A 163 -25.89 -15.37 23.71
C HIS A 163 -25.38 -14.10 22.99
N LYS A 164 -26.05 -12.97 23.20
CA LYS A 164 -25.59 -11.67 22.67
C LYS A 164 -24.15 -11.36 23.09
N VAL A 165 -23.36 -10.75 22.19
CA VAL A 165 -21.98 -10.34 22.45
C VAL A 165 -21.94 -9.03 23.23
N ASN A 166 -21.07 -8.93 24.23
CA ASN A 166 -20.95 -7.72 25.05
C ASN A 166 -20.02 -6.69 24.39
N LEU A 167 -20.54 -5.50 24.14
CA LEU A 167 -19.76 -4.29 23.89
C LEU A 167 -19.41 -3.65 25.23
N ARG A 168 -18.11 -3.59 25.57
CA ARG A 168 -17.63 -3.20 26.91
C ARG A 168 -17.00 -1.82 26.95
N SER A 169 -16.97 -1.20 28.12
CA SER A 169 -16.34 0.11 28.35
C SER A 169 -14.81 0.06 28.35
N GLN A 170 -14.22 -1.09 28.63
CA GLN A 170 -12.78 -1.33 28.63
C GLN A 170 -12.47 -2.71 28.02
N PRO A 171 -11.24 -2.95 27.54
CA PRO A 171 -10.80 -4.24 27.01
C PRO A 171 -10.52 -5.24 28.14
N ASP A 172 -11.58 -5.62 28.85
CA ASP A 172 -11.56 -6.49 30.02
C ASP A 172 -12.90 -7.24 30.14
N THR A 173 -12.87 -8.52 30.51
CA THR A 173 -14.08 -9.34 30.68
C THR A 173 -14.94 -8.91 31.87
N HIS A 174 -14.38 -8.18 32.83
CA HIS A 174 -15.07 -7.67 34.02
C HIS A 174 -15.55 -6.22 33.87
N ALA A 175 -15.22 -5.55 32.76
CA ALA A 175 -15.66 -4.18 32.52
C ALA A 175 -17.16 -4.10 32.26
N ASP A 176 -17.72 -2.93 32.55
CA ASP A 176 -19.14 -2.63 32.33
C ASP A 176 -19.56 -2.90 30.89
N ILE A 177 -20.77 -3.46 30.75
CA ILE A 177 -21.39 -3.72 29.46
C ILE A 177 -22.13 -2.45 29.03
N ILE A 178 -21.63 -1.80 27.99
CA ILE A 178 -22.28 -0.64 27.36
C ILE A 178 -23.53 -1.10 26.60
N LYS A 179 -23.39 -2.20 25.85
CA LYS A 179 -24.47 -2.74 25.00
C LYS A 179 -24.27 -4.24 24.77
N ARG A 180 -25.36 -4.94 24.48
CA ARG A 180 -25.34 -6.32 23.97
C ARG A 180 -25.71 -6.33 22.49
N LEU A 181 -24.87 -6.95 21.69
CA LEU A 181 -24.97 -7.03 20.23
C LEU A 181 -25.54 -8.39 19.84
N ASP A 182 -26.49 -8.39 18.92
CA ASP A 182 -27.02 -9.62 18.35
C ASP A 182 -26.01 -10.25 17.39
N ASP A 183 -26.12 -11.55 17.20
CA ASP A 183 -25.35 -12.25 16.16
C ASP A 183 -25.65 -11.66 14.79
N ASN A 184 -24.62 -11.66 13.95
CA ASN A 184 -24.64 -11.06 12.61
C ASN A 184 -24.69 -9.52 12.59
N ALA A 185 -24.65 -8.84 13.74
CA ALA A 185 -24.44 -7.39 13.76
C ALA A 185 -23.09 -7.03 13.13
N ILE A 186 -23.05 -5.99 12.31
CA ILE A 186 -21.82 -5.50 11.68
C ILE A 186 -21.23 -4.37 12.52
N VAL A 187 -19.94 -4.47 12.80
CA VAL A 187 -19.16 -3.45 13.50
C VAL A 187 -17.91 -3.10 12.71
N GLU A 188 -17.50 -1.83 12.75
CA GLU A 188 -16.22 -1.41 12.19
C GLU A 188 -15.15 -1.49 13.29
N LYS A 189 -14.06 -2.20 13.02
CA LYS A 189 -12.90 -2.21 13.91
C LYS A 189 -12.10 -0.92 13.70
N LEU A 190 -11.85 -0.20 14.79
CA LEU A 190 -11.05 1.03 14.78
C LEU A 190 -9.58 0.74 15.10
N LYS A 191 -9.31 -0.15 16.07
CA LYS A 191 -7.93 -0.57 16.42
C LYS A 191 -7.90 -1.82 17.28
N THR A 192 -6.78 -2.53 17.25
CA THR A 192 -6.43 -3.57 18.22
C THR A 192 -5.87 -2.96 19.51
N VAL A 193 -6.31 -3.49 20.65
CA VAL A 193 -5.91 -3.11 22.01
C VAL A 193 -5.65 -4.38 22.82
N ARG A 194 -4.57 -4.40 23.61
CA ARG A 194 -4.19 -5.57 24.44
C ARG A 194 -4.20 -6.90 23.66
N LYS A 195 -3.73 -6.87 22.40
CA LYS A 195 -3.61 -8.00 21.47
C LYS A 195 -4.91 -8.66 21.01
N ASP A 196 -5.85 -8.92 21.91
CA ASP A 196 -7.04 -9.74 21.64
C ASP A 196 -8.35 -8.96 21.76
N TRP A 197 -8.31 -7.67 22.06
CA TRP A 197 -9.47 -6.80 22.11
C TRP A 197 -9.48 -5.82 20.96
N TYR A 198 -10.64 -5.62 20.36
CA TYR A 198 -10.84 -4.59 19.35
C TYR A 198 -11.68 -3.46 19.94
N LEU A 199 -11.23 -2.22 19.76
CA LEU A 199 -12.13 -1.08 19.83
C LEU A 199 -12.93 -1.06 18.54
N VAL A 200 -14.25 -1.16 18.66
CA VAL A 200 -15.17 -1.20 17.53
C VAL A 200 -16.17 -0.05 17.62
N GLN A 201 -16.71 0.33 16.46
CA GLN A 201 -17.84 1.25 16.33
C GLN A 201 -19.01 0.52 15.68
N LEU A 202 -20.21 0.69 16.23
CA LEU A 202 -21.41 0.13 15.59
C LEU A 202 -21.74 0.94 14.34
N LYS A 203 -22.00 0.27 13.21
CA LYS A 203 -22.43 0.92 11.97
C LYS A 203 -23.64 1.82 12.23
N ASP A 204 -23.66 2.95 11.53
CA ASP A 204 -24.74 3.96 11.59
C ASP A 204 -24.93 4.62 12.97
N THR A 205 -23.96 4.48 13.88
CA THR A 205 -23.96 5.17 15.17
C THR A 205 -22.58 5.69 15.52
N THR A 206 -22.51 6.55 16.53
CA THR A 206 -21.25 6.98 17.16
C THR A 206 -20.87 6.10 18.37
N THR A 207 -21.61 5.01 18.61
CA THR A 207 -21.39 4.15 19.78
C THR A 207 -20.14 3.30 19.57
N GLN A 208 -19.18 3.46 20.47
CA GLN A 208 -17.93 2.69 20.48
C GLN A 208 -17.80 1.84 21.75
N GLY A 209 -17.03 0.78 21.66
CA GLY A 209 -16.66 -0.02 22.82
C GLY A 209 -15.74 -1.18 22.45
N TYR A 210 -15.42 -2.01 23.43
CA TYR A 210 -14.45 -3.08 23.29
C TYR A 210 -15.14 -4.43 23.16
N VAL A 211 -14.72 -5.21 22.16
CA VAL A 211 -15.16 -6.59 21.94
C VAL A 211 -13.93 -7.48 21.82
N HIS A 212 -13.99 -8.67 22.40
CA HIS A 212 -12.90 -9.64 22.27
C HIS A 212 -12.91 -10.25 20.86
N LYS A 213 -11.75 -10.39 20.22
CA LYS A 213 -11.64 -10.82 18.81
C LYS A 213 -12.25 -12.19 18.53
N SER A 214 -12.34 -13.07 19.54
CA SER A 214 -12.97 -14.40 19.38
C SER A 214 -14.47 -14.33 19.13
N GLN A 215 -15.09 -13.17 19.33
CA GLN A 215 -16.51 -12.93 19.12
C GLN A 215 -16.78 -12.16 17.82
N LEU A 216 -15.76 -12.07 16.95
CA LEU A 216 -15.78 -11.32 15.71
C LEU A 216 -15.21 -12.17 14.58
N GLU A 217 -15.88 -12.14 13.44
CA GLU A 217 -15.40 -12.67 12.17
C GLU A 217 -15.29 -11.52 11.18
N ARG A 218 -14.24 -11.46 10.36
CA ARG A 218 -14.11 -10.36 9.39
C ARG A 218 -15.16 -10.53 8.29
N VAL A 219 -15.74 -9.42 7.84
CA VAL A 219 -16.57 -9.40 6.63
C VAL A 219 -15.64 -9.59 5.43
N ASP A 220 -15.98 -10.53 4.54
CA ASP A 220 -15.32 -10.74 3.24
C ASP A 220 -15.84 -9.75 2.18
#